data_AF-A0A1G0XF36-F1
#
_entry.id   AF-A0A1G0XF36-F1
#
_cell.length_a   1.000
_cell.length_b   1.000
_cell.length_c   1.000
_cell.angle_alpha   90.00
_cell.angle_beta   90.00
_cell.angle_gamma   90.00
#
_symmetry.space_group_name_H-M   'P 1'
#
loop_
_entity.id
_entity.type
_entity.pdbx_description
1 polymer ?
#
loop_
_entity_poly.entity_id
_entity_poly.type
_entity_poly.pdbx_seq_one_letter_code
_entity_poly.pdbx_strand_id
1 'polypeptide(L)'
;MEDQEKFRGSFTDEWKLHKDDLLWRKFWALWEIRRKWNWTNWFYQKLDRTNEEVVAPKCWSLFGGENFMKLCLWISLLRSLHEGLTENLDSFDIPSKEKIHPSELFKDLPESIKNFPLIKENSFRDFRNAVFHCQWSPTLSKFMLDEEITKQLEELHKSIGFWVNEEFRNCYKEFGKYYESPPCWIYSSDGTESMPELFF
;
A
#
# COMPACT_ATOMS: atom_id res chain seq x y z
N MET A 1 -22.06 -33.19 -11.48
CA MET A 1 -21.80 -32.48 -12.75
C MET A 1 -21.03 -31.26 -12.31
N GLU A 2 -19.70 -31.33 -12.45
CA GLU A 2 -18.78 -30.31 -11.95
C GLU A 2 -19.06 -28.99 -12.66
N ASP A 3 -19.25 -27.92 -11.88
CA ASP A 3 -19.22 -26.55 -12.39
C ASP A 3 -17.83 -26.32 -12.99
N GLN A 4 -17.70 -26.49 -14.31
CA GLN A 4 -16.56 -25.97 -15.03
C GLN A 4 -16.63 -24.45 -14.90
N GLU A 5 -15.89 -23.90 -13.94
CA GLU A 5 -15.68 -22.46 -13.80
C GLU A 5 -15.26 -21.92 -15.18
N LYS A 6 -16.15 -21.13 -15.78
CA LYS A 6 -15.97 -20.63 -17.14
C LYS A 6 -14.79 -19.66 -17.12
N PHE A 7 -13.72 -20.04 -17.82
CA PHE A 7 -12.56 -19.17 -18.07
C PHE A 7 -13.02 -17.80 -18.60
N ARG A 8 -12.49 -16.72 -18.03
CA ARG A 8 -12.93 -15.33 -18.21
C ARG A 8 -11.94 -14.46 -18.99
N GLY A 9 -10.67 -14.86 -19.12
CA GLY A 9 -9.68 -14.11 -19.89
C GLY A 9 -8.26 -14.20 -19.33
N SER A 10 -7.42 -13.21 -19.66
CA SER A 10 -6.04 -13.11 -19.19
C SER A 10 -5.83 -11.88 -18.29
N PHE A 11 -4.81 -11.93 -17.43
CA PHE A 11 -4.40 -10.77 -16.64
C PHE A 11 -3.95 -9.59 -17.52
N THR A 12 -3.44 -9.85 -18.72
CA THR A 12 -2.95 -8.81 -19.65
C THR A 12 -4.04 -8.17 -20.51
N ASP A 13 -5.29 -8.58 -20.35
CA ASP A 13 -6.42 -8.05 -21.10
C ASP A 13 -6.62 -6.55 -20.86
N GLU A 14 -7.16 -5.86 -21.87
CA GLU A 14 -7.46 -4.44 -21.75
C GLU A 14 -8.55 -4.16 -20.70
N TRP A 15 -8.39 -3.06 -19.97
CA TRP A 15 -9.37 -2.54 -19.00
C TRP A 15 -10.83 -2.60 -19.50
N LYS A 16 -11.06 -2.23 -20.77
CA LYS A 16 -12.42 -2.14 -21.34
C LYS A 16 -13.18 -3.47 -21.30
N LEU A 17 -12.47 -4.60 -21.35
CA LEU A 17 -13.05 -5.93 -21.29
C LEU A 17 -13.55 -6.29 -19.88
N HIS A 18 -12.88 -5.75 -18.85
CA HIS A 18 -13.05 -6.15 -17.45
C HIS A 18 -13.53 -5.04 -16.52
N LYS A 19 -13.93 -3.89 -17.08
CA LYS A 19 -14.39 -2.71 -16.31
C LYS A 19 -15.53 -3.01 -15.31
N ASP A 20 -16.32 -4.05 -15.57
CA ASP A 20 -17.44 -4.49 -14.73
C ASP A 20 -17.12 -5.78 -13.95
N ASP A 21 -15.94 -6.39 -14.13
CA ASP A 21 -15.51 -7.58 -13.36
C ASP A 21 -14.77 -7.15 -12.09
N LEU A 22 -15.46 -7.26 -10.94
CA LEU A 22 -14.91 -6.90 -9.64
C LEU A 22 -13.71 -7.75 -9.22
N LEU A 23 -13.62 -9.02 -9.62
CA LEU A 23 -12.48 -9.88 -9.28
C LEU A 23 -11.24 -9.41 -10.04
N TRP A 24 -11.37 -9.13 -11.34
CA TRP A 24 -10.27 -8.62 -12.16
C TRP A 24 -9.79 -7.26 -11.66
N ARG A 25 -10.74 -6.36 -11.35
CA ARG A 25 -10.43 -5.04 -10.77
C ARG A 25 -9.75 -5.16 -9.42
N LYS A 26 -10.27 -6.02 -8.53
CA LYS A 26 -9.69 -6.27 -7.20
C LYS A 26 -8.27 -6.81 -7.30
N PHE A 27 -8.00 -7.71 -8.25
CA PHE A 27 -6.67 -8.25 -8.49
C PHE A 27 -5.66 -7.15 -8.83
N TRP A 28 -5.96 -6.31 -9.82
CA TRP A 28 -5.06 -5.21 -10.24
C TRP A 28 -4.94 -4.10 -9.18
N ALA A 29 -6.03 -3.82 -8.47
CA ALA A 29 -6.03 -2.96 -7.30
C ALA A 29 -5.05 -3.47 -6.22
N LEU A 30 -5.15 -4.75 -5.84
CA LEU A 30 -4.27 -5.37 -4.86
C LEU A 30 -2.83 -5.47 -5.36
N TRP A 31 -2.62 -5.66 -6.66
CA TRP A 31 -1.29 -5.64 -7.28
C TRP A 31 -0.58 -4.30 -7.04
N GLU A 32 -1.28 -3.20 -7.32
CA GLU A 32 -0.76 -1.85 -7.10
C GLU A 32 -0.51 -1.55 -5.61
N ILE A 33 -1.42 -1.98 -4.74
CA ILE A 33 -1.26 -1.90 -3.29
C ILE A 33 -0.05 -2.71 -2.82
N ARG A 34 0.12 -3.96 -3.28
CA ARG A 34 1.25 -4.83 -2.92
C ARG A 34 2.57 -4.22 -3.36
N ARG A 35 2.65 -3.63 -4.57
CA ARG A 35 3.83 -2.92 -5.05
C ARG A 35 4.20 -1.73 -4.15
N LYS A 36 3.22 -0.89 -3.79
CA LYS A 36 3.43 0.24 -2.86
C LYS A 36 3.84 -0.25 -1.46
N TRP A 37 3.24 -1.33 -0.98
CA TRP A 37 3.60 -1.95 0.28
C TRP A 37 5.04 -2.48 0.28
N ASN A 38 5.50 -3.13 -0.79
CA ASN A 38 6.88 -3.61 -0.90
C ASN A 38 7.90 -2.47 -0.74
N TRP A 39 7.66 -1.33 -1.38
CA TRP A 39 8.46 -0.13 -1.18
C TRP A 39 8.39 0.40 0.26
N THR A 40 7.17 0.51 0.80
CA THR A 40 6.96 0.98 2.18
C THR A 40 7.71 0.10 3.17
N ASN A 41 7.63 -1.22 3.00
CA ASN A 41 8.28 -2.21 3.84
C ASN A 41 9.80 -2.22 3.68
N TRP A 42 10.31 -2.02 2.46
CA TRP A 42 11.75 -1.87 2.25
C TRP A 42 12.30 -0.68 3.04
N PHE A 43 11.66 0.49 2.98
CA PHE A 43 12.08 1.66 3.76
C PHE A 43 11.96 1.43 5.27
N TYR A 44 10.87 0.80 5.72
CA TYR A 44 10.66 0.42 7.11
C TYR A 44 11.79 -0.46 7.67
N GLN A 45 12.30 -1.42 6.88
CA GLN A 45 13.41 -2.29 7.25
C GLN A 45 14.76 -1.56 7.33
N LYS A 46 14.88 -0.36 6.73
CA LYS A 46 16.09 0.46 6.73
C LYS A 46 16.09 1.54 7.80
N LEU A 47 15.05 1.60 8.65
CA LEU A 47 14.97 2.57 9.73
C LEU A 47 15.95 2.23 10.86
N ASP A 48 16.50 3.27 11.49
CA ASP A 48 17.29 3.12 12.70
C ASP A 48 16.42 2.58 13.83
N ARG A 49 16.99 1.65 14.60
CA ARG A 49 16.33 1.07 15.77
C ARG A 49 17.22 1.13 17.00
N THR A 50 16.62 1.39 18.14
CA THR A 50 17.23 1.23 19.47
C THR A 50 16.28 0.37 20.29
N ASN A 51 16.78 -0.69 20.93
CA ASN A 51 15.93 -1.65 21.67
C ASN A 51 14.75 -2.18 20.82
N GLU A 52 15.01 -2.48 19.54
CA GLU A 52 14.02 -2.96 18.55
C GLU A 52 12.94 -1.94 18.13
N GLU A 53 12.91 -0.74 18.73
CA GLU A 53 11.95 0.32 18.43
C GLU A 53 12.50 1.31 17.39
N VAL A 54 11.63 1.83 16.52
CA VAL A 54 12.00 2.86 15.55
C VAL A 54 12.41 4.14 16.30
N VAL A 55 13.58 4.69 15.96
CA VAL A 55 14.07 5.92 16.58
C VAL A 55 13.21 7.11 16.17
N ALA A 56 12.42 7.64 17.10
CA ALA A 56 11.64 8.84 16.90
C ALA A 56 12.55 10.11 16.92
N PRO A 57 12.31 11.08 16.02
CA PRO A 57 13.11 12.29 15.98
C PRO A 57 12.72 13.22 17.13
N LYS A 58 13.69 13.74 17.88
CA LYS A 58 13.43 14.73 18.95
C LYS A 58 12.96 16.08 18.41
N CYS A 59 13.30 16.42 17.17
CA CYS A 59 12.83 17.61 16.49
C CYS A 59 12.92 17.45 14.96
N TRP A 60 12.08 18.19 14.25
CA TRP A 60 12.21 18.39 12.82
C TRP A 60 13.35 19.36 12.53
N SER A 61 14.34 18.91 11.76
CA SER A 61 15.50 19.69 11.36
C SER A 61 15.58 19.75 9.84
N LEU A 62 15.84 20.95 9.29
CA LEU A 62 16.22 21.15 7.87
C LEU A 62 17.55 20.46 7.51
N PHE A 63 18.27 19.96 8.52
CA PHE A 63 19.54 19.23 8.42
C PHE A 63 19.39 17.81 8.96
N GLY A 64 18.24 17.18 8.74
CA GLY A 64 18.08 15.77 9.04
C GLY A 64 19.12 14.95 8.28
N GLY A 65 19.88 14.11 8.99
CA GLY A 65 20.77 13.15 8.35
C GLY A 65 19.98 12.13 7.53
N GLU A 66 20.69 11.25 6.82
CA GLU A 66 20.11 10.20 5.97
C GLU A 66 18.99 9.40 6.66
N ASN A 67 19.13 9.12 7.95
CA ASN A 67 18.16 8.31 8.70
C ASN A 67 16.85 9.05 8.97
N PHE A 68 16.89 10.37 9.13
CA PHE A 68 15.68 11.19 9.20
C PHE A 68 14.93 11.19 7.86
N MET A 69 15.68 11.24 6.75
CA MET A 69 15.09 11.15 5.40
C MET A 69 14.40 9.81 5.16
N LYS A 70 15.01 8.69 5.59
CA LYS A 70 14.38 7.36 5.52
C LYS A 70 13.09 7.28 6.31
N LEU A 71 13.06 7.83 7.52
CA LEU A 71 11.85 7.90 8.34
C LEU A 71 10.76 8.71 7.64
N CYS A 72 11.09 9.89 7.12
CA CYS A 72 10.12 10.73 6.42
C CYS A 72 9.55 10.05 5.17
N LEU A 73 10.39 9.38 4.40
CA LEU A 73 9.99 8.62 3.22
C LEU A 73 9.09 7.43 3.60
N TRP A 74 9.44 6.67 4.64
CA TRP A 74 8.60 5.57 5.13
C TRP A 74 7.19 6.05 5.50
N ILE A 75 7.09 7.12 6.30
CA ILE A 75 5.78 7.65 6.73
C ILE A 75 4.97 8.15 5.53
N SER A 76 5.63 8.81 4.57
CA SER A 76 4.98 9.29 3.34
C SER A 76 4.46 8.15 2.45
N LEU A 77 5.24 7.08 2.33
CA LEU A 77 4.84 5.87 1.62
C LEU A 77 3.68 5.16 2.34
N LEU A 78 3.74 5.05 3.67
CA LEU A 78 2.67 4.49 4.49
C LEU A 78 1.36 5.27 4.33
N ARG A 79 1.41 6.62 4.32
CA ARG A 79 0.25 7.47 4.00
C ARG A 79 -0.30 7.18 2.62
N SER A 80 0.56 7.09 1.61
CA SER A 80 0.15 6.84 0.22
C SER A 80 -0.47 5.46 0.03
N LEU A 81 0.01 4.47 0.76
CA LEU A 81 -0.55 3.14 0.81
C LEU A 81 -1.94 3.17 1.46
N HIS A 82 -2.06 3.83 2.61
CA HIS A 82 -3.35 3.99 3.30
C HIS A 82 -4.38 4.71 2.41
N GLU A 83 -4.01 5.77 1.69
CA GLU A 83 -4.90 6.43 0.73
C GLU A 83 -5.40 5.47 -0.35
N GLY A 84 -4.51 4.63 -0.88
CA GLY A 84 -4.88 3.58 -1.83
C GLY A 84 -5.93 2.60 -1.29
N LEU A 85 -5.86 2.30 0.00
CA LEU A 85 -6.77 1.37 0.67
C LEU A 85 -8.12 1.99 1.05
N THR A 86 -8.18 3.30 1.25
CA THR A 86 -9.31 3.94 1.95
C THR A 86 -9.98 5.07 1.18
N GLU A 87 -9.27 5.74 0.27
CA GLU A 87 -9.72 6.98 -0.37
C GLU A 87 -9.79 6.84 -1.89
N ASN A 88 -8.67 6.51 -2.55
CA ASN A 88 -8.60 6.50 -4.00
C ASN A 88 -7.52 5.54 -4.51
N LEU A 89 -7.86 4.73 -5.51
CA LEU A 89 -6.97 3.69 -6.06
C LEU A 89 -6.83 3.73 -7.58
N ASP A 90 -7.78 4.35 -8.29
CA ASP A 90 -7.84 4.28 -9.75
C ASP A 90 -6.76 5.14 -10.42
N SER A 91 -6.27 4.67 -11.58
CA SER A 91 -5.40 5.44 -12.45
C SER A 91 -6.06 6.76 -12.89
N PHE A 92 -5.23 7.77 -13.17
CA PHE A 92 -5.68 9.04 -13.74
C PHE A 92 -6.40 8.86 -15.08
N ASP A 93 -6.08 7.80 -15.83
CA ASP A 93 -6.62 7.54 -17.17
C ASP A 93 -8.02 6.90 -17.15
N ILE A 94 -8.50 6.43 -16.00
CA ILE A 94 -9.84 5.86 -15.87
C ILE A 94 -10.87 7.00 -15.77
N PRO A 95 -11.91 7.03 -16.64
CA PRO A 95 -12.96 8.04 -16.57
C PRO A 95 -13.60 8.10 -15.17
N SER A 96 -13.87 9.30 -14.64
CA SER A 96 -14.39 9.46 -13.27
C SER A 96 -15.66 8.66 -12.96
N LYS A 97 -16.50 8.40 -13.96
CA LYS A 97 -17.74 7.59 -13.87
C LYS A 97 -17.50 6.08 -13.77
N GLU A 98 -16.29 5.62 -14.08
CA GLU A 98 -15.87 4.21 -14.06
C GLU A 98 -14.94 3.90 -12.89
N LYS A 99 -14.55 4.94 -12.13
CA LYS A 99 -13.78 4.80 -10.89
C LYS A 99 -14.60 4.05 -9.86
N ILE A 100 -13.96 3.13 -9.15
CA ILE A 100 -14.56 2.39 -8.05
C ILE A 100 -13.90 2.83 -6.75
N HIS A 101 -14.73 3.14 -5.77
CA HIS A 101 -14.22 3.46 -4.45
C HIS A 101 -13.54 2.23 -3.82
N PRO A 102 -12.38 2.35 -3.14
CA PRO A 102 -11.68 1.21 -2.55
C PRO A 102 -12.54 0.33 -1.64
N SER A 103 -13.56 0.90 -0.97
CA SER A 103 -14.50 0.16 -0.13
C SER A 103 -15.32 -0.91 -0.88
N GLU A 104 -15.51 -0.77 -2.18
CA GLU A 104 -16.22 -1.77 -2.99
C GLU A 104 -15.32 -2.96 -3.34
N LEU A 105 -14.00 -2.73 -3.47
CA LEU A 105 -13.01 -3.77 -3.76
C LEU A 105 -12.49 -4.46 -2.50
N PHE A 106 -12.31 -3.69 -1.41
CA PHE A 106 -11.70 -4.11 -0.16
C PHE A 106 -12.72 -4.12 0.99
N LYS A 107 -13.79 -4.90 0.82
CA LYS A 107 -14.90 -4.98 1.80
C LYS A 107 -14.40 -5.39 3.19
N ASP A 108 -13.47 -6.35 3.23
CA ASP A 108 -12.94 -6.95 4.46
C ASP A 108 -11.71 -6.21 5.01
N LEU A 109 -11.41 -5.00 4.53
CA LEU A 109 -10.33 -4.19 5.09
C LEU A 109 -10.63 -3.87 6.58
N PRO A 110 -9.72 -4.17 7.52
CA PRO A 110 -9.93 -3.97 8.95
C PRO A 110 -10.30 -2.53 9.31
N GLU A 111 -11.21 -2.40 10.27
CA GLU A 111 -11.71 -1.09 10.72
C GLU A 111 -10.61 -0.25 11.39
N SER A 112 -9.62 -0.90 12.00
CA SER A 112 -8.41 -0.26 12.55
C SER A 112 -7.55 0.41 11.48
N ILE A 113 -7.55 -0.12 10.26
CA ILE A 113 -6.87 0.49 9.11
C ILE A 113 -7.76 1.58 8.51
N LYS A 114 -9.04 1.29 8.24
CA LYS A 114 -10.02 2.25 7.67
C LYS A 114 -10.14 3.54 8.48
N ASN A 115 -10.13 3.42 9.80
CA ASN A 115 -10.38 4.52 10.72
C ASN A 115 -9.13 5.01 11.44
N PHE A 116 -7.94 4.72 10.92
CA PHE A 116 -6.70 5.18 11.55
C PHE A 116 -6.68 6.71 11.64
N PRO A 117 -6.72 7.29 12.86
CA PRO A 117 -7.09 8.69 13.04
C PRO A 117 -6.00 9.65 12.57
N LEU A 118 -4.73 9.33 12.87
CA LEU A 118 -3.59 10.17 12.54
C LEU A 118 -3.51 10.47 11.04
N ILE A 119 -3.77 9.47 10.21
CA ILE A 119 -3.63 9.58 8.75
C ILE A 119 -4.81 10.32 8.08
N LYS A 120 -5.94 10.48 8.77
CA LYS A 120 -7.11 11.23 8.25
C LYS A 120 -6.94 12.75 8.38
N GLU A 121 -5.97 13.21 9.16
CA GLU A 121 -5.68 14.63 9.28
C GLU A 121 -4.99 15.18 8.02
N ASN A 122 -5.35 16.42 7.63
CA ASN A 122 -4.70 17.10 6.51
C ASN A 122 -3.17 17.22 6.71
N SER A 123 -2.71 17.25 7.97
CA SER A 123 -1.30 17.32 8.34
C SER A 123 -0.45 16.20 7.74
N PHE A 124 -0.92 14.95 7.74
CA PHE A 124 -0.21 13.81 7.15
C PHE A 124 -0.21 13.84 5.61
N ARG A 125 -1.30 14.30 5.01
CA ARG A 125 -1.39 14.50 3.54
C ARG A 125 -0.41 15.59 3.08
N ASP A 126 -0.38 16.70 3.79
CA ASP A 126 0.52 17.84 3.54
C ASP A 126 1.98 17.45 3.77
N PHE A 127 2.26 16.71 4.84
CA PHE A 127 3.58 16.14 5.12
C PHE A 127 4.08 15.24 3.97
N ARG A 128 3.25 14.28 3.54
CA ARG A 128 3.60 13.40 2.41
C ARG A 128 3.84 14.21 1.13
N ASN A 129 2.98 15.18 0.82
CA ASN A 129 3.16 16.04 -0.35
C ASN A 129 4.49 16.78 -0.27
N ALA A 130 4.84 17.31 0.90
CA ALA A 130 6.11 17.98 1.10
C ALA A 130 7.30 17.07 0.85
N VAL A 131 7.28 15.83 1.36
CA VAL A 131 8.35 14.86 1.14
C VAL A 131 8.49 14.51 -0.34
N PHE A 132 7.39 14.19 -1.05
CA PHE A 132 7.46 13.82 -2.47
C PHE A 132 7.77 14.98 -3.41
N HIS A 133 7.45 16.22 -3.03
CA HIS A 133 7.80 17.41 -3.80
C HIS A 133 9.10 18.08 -3.32
N CYS A 134 9.84 17.44 -2.41
CA CYS A 134 11.07 17.98 -1.83
C CYS A 134 10.89 19.41 -1.26
N GLN A 135 9.73 19.69 -0.65
CA GLN A 135 9.42 20.99 -0.06
C GLN A 135 9.95 21.03 1.38
N TRP A 136 11.06 21.75 1.59
CA TRP A 136 11.71 21.93 2.89
C TRP A 136 11.41 23.30 3.51
N SER A 137 10.23 23.89 3.22
CA SER A 137 9.89 25.26 3.60
C SER A 137 9.41 25.38 5.07
N PRO A 138 9.75 26.47 5.79
CA PRO A 138 9.31 26.73 7.18
C PRO A 138 7.79 26.91 7.37
N THR A 139 7.00 26.85 6.29
CA THR A 139 5.55 27.02 6.30
C THR A 139 4.76 25.73 6.52
N LEU A 140 5.40 24.56 6.48
CA LEU A 140 4.74 23.32 6.87
C LEU A 140 4.46 23.39 8.38
N SER A 141 3.19 23.20 8.78
CA SER A 141 2.84 22.99 10.18
C SER A 141 3.82 21.98 10.75
N LYS A 142 4.56 22.36 11.81
CA LYS A 142 5.57 21.49 12.42
C LYS A 142 4.93 20.15 12.71
N PHE A 143 5.21 19.18 11.86
CA PHE A 143 4.65 17.86 11.96
C PHE A 143 5.40 17.16 13.07
N MET A 144 4.96 17.31 14.31
CA MET A 144 5.69 16.78 15.46
C MET A 144 5.55 15.26 15.46
N LEU A 145 6.60 14.57 15.03
CA LEU A 145 6.74 13.13 15.18
C LEU A 145 7.37 12.85 16.54
N ASP A 146 6.56 12.41 17.49
CA ASP A 146 7.04 11.88 18.76
C ASP A 146 7.06 10.35 18.75
N GLU A 147 7.49 9.78 19.86
CA GLU A 147 7.60 8.34 20.05
C GLU A 147 6.24 7.62 19.96
N GLU A 148 5.20 8.22 20.54
CA GLU A 148 3.85 7.68 20.53
C GLU A 148 3.27 7.62 19.11
N ILE A 149 3.38 8.70 18.35
CA ILE A 149 2.95 8.75 16.94
C ILE A 149 3.76 7.74 16.11
N THR A 150 5.08 7.66 16.34
CA THR A 150 5.95 6.72 15.61
C THR A 150 5.53 5.26 15.87
N LYS A 151 5.21 4.93 17.13
CA LYS A 151 4.74 3.60 17.50
C LYS A 151 3.38 3.27 16.88
N GLN A 152 2.43 4.20 16.91
CA GLN A 152 1.13 4.00 16.25
C GLN A 152 1.28 3.79 14.74
N LEU A 153 2.22 4.50 14.09
CA LEU A 153 2.53 4.29 12.66
C LEU A 153 3.18 2.93 12.40
N GLU A 154 4.03 2.45 13.31
CA GLU A 154 4.62 1.10 13.23
C GLU A 154 3.54 0.00 13.39
N GLU A 155 2.59 0.18 14.31
CA GLU A 155 1.46 -0.74 14.48
C GLU A 155 0.56 -0.77 13.25
N LEU A 156 0.29 0.41 12.65
CA LEU A 156 -0.43 0.50 11.39
C LEU A 156 0.32 -0.20 10.26
N HIS A 157 1.64 0.02 10.14
CA HIS A 157 2.48 -0.64 9.14
C HIS A 157 2.36 -2.16 9.24
N LYS A 158 2.50 -2.71 10.45
CA LYS A 158 2.36 -4.16 10.70
C LYS A 158 0.96 -4.66 10.32
N SER A 159 -0.08 -3.92 10.69
CA SER A 159 -1.48 -4.28 10.40
C SER A 159 -1.78 -4.29 8.90
N ILE A 160 -1.35 -3.24 8.18
CA ILE A 160 -1.47 -3.18 6.72
C ILE A 160 -0.69 -4.31 6.08
N GLY A 161 0.54 -4.59 6.53
CA GLY A 161 1.38 -5.64 5.98
C GLY A 161 0.76 -7.02 6.08
N PHE A 162 0.23 -7.36 7.26
CA PHE A 162 -0.49 -8.62 7.47
C PHE A 162 -1.67 -8.73 6.50
N TRP A 163 -2.53 -7.71 6.46
CA TRP A 163 -3.72 -7.72 5.62
C TRP A 163 -3.40 -7.78 4.12
N VAL A 164 -2.47 -6.95 3.62
CA VAL A 164 -2.10 -6.91 2.20
C VAL A 164 -1.59 -8.26 1.71
N ASN A 165 -0.75 -8.93 2.51
CA ASN A 165 -0.17 -10.21 2.12
C ASN A 165 -1.24 -11.32 2.08
N GLU A 166 -2.09 -11.39 3.11
CA GLU A 166 -3.20 -12.37 3.16
C GLU A 166 -4.20 -12.13 2.02
N GLU A 167 -4.65 -10.89 1.86
CA GLU A 167 -5.67 -10.51 0.89
C GLU A 167 -5.18 -10.71 -0.55
N PHE A 168 -3.94 -10.31 -0.83
CA PHE A 168 -3.33 -10.53 -2.13
C PHE A 168 -3.24 -12.02 -2.45
N ARG A 169 -2.75 -12.85 -1.51
CA ARG A 169 -2.64 -14.31 -1.69
C ARG A 169 -3.99 -14.95 -1.99
N ASN A 170 -5.03 -14.56 -1.26
CA ASN A 170 -6.39 -15.06 -1.45
C ASN A 170 -6.95 -14.64 -2.81
N CYS A 171 -6.80 -13.36 -3.16
CA CYS A 171 -7.25 -12.84 -4.44
C CYS A 171 -6.51 -13.48 -5.62
N TYR A 172 -5.21 -13.72 -5.51
CA TYR A 172 -4.40 -14.37 -6.55
C TYR A 172 -4.88 -15.80 -6.83
N LYS A 173 -5.11 -16.59 -5.76
CA LYS A 173 -5.66 -17.95 -5.87
C LYS A 173 -7.03 -17.96 -6.53
N GLU A 174 -7.91 -17.04 -6.14
CA GLU A 174 -9.24 -16.92 -6.72
C GLU A 174 -9.18 -16.47 -8.18
N PHE A 175 -8.32 -15.50 -8.50
CA PHE A 175 -8.12 -15.01 -9.85
C PHE A 175 -7.65 -16.12 -10.80
N GLY A 176 -6.68 -16.93 -10.38
CA GLY A 176 -6.14 -18.05 -11.16
C GLY A 176 -7.14 -19.18 -11.48
N LYS A 177 -8.30 -19.22 -10.83
CA LYS A 177 -9.40 -20.15 -11.20
C LYS A 177 -10.11 -19.74 -12.49
N TYR A 178 -10.22 -18.44 -12.72
CA TYR A 178 -11.01 -17.87 -13.81
C TYR A 178 -10.16 -17.25 -14.90
N TYR A 179 -8.92 -16.86 -14.58
CA TYR A 179 -8.05 -16.09 -15.47
C TYR A 179 -6.70 -16.78 -15.62
N GLU A 180 -6.05 -16.54 -16.74
CA GLU A 180 -4.61 -16.77 -16.84
C GLU A 180 -3.91 -15.81 -15.88
N SER A 181 -3.18 -16.34 -14.90
CA SER A 181 -2.44 -15.57 -13.91
C SER A 181 -0.99 -15.31 -14.35
N PRO A 182 -0.35 -14.22 -13.89
CA PRO A 182 1.05 -13.95 -14.20
C PRO A 182 1.98 -15.12 -13.83
N PRO A 183 2.79 -15.66 -14.77
CA PRO A 183 3.62 -16.85 -14.52
C PRO A 183 4.75 -16.60 -13.51
N CYS A 184 5.13 -15.34 -13.31
CA CYS A 184 6.26 -14.96 -12.48
C CYS A 184 5.90 -14.79 -11.00
N TRP A 185 4.64 -14.95 -10.59
CA TRP A 185 4.21 -14.81 -9.19
C TRP A 185 3.80 -16.17 -8.64
N ILE A 186 4.80 -16.99 -8.32
CA ILE A 186 4.57 -18.31 -7.75
C ILE A 186 4.68 -18.19 -6.22
N TYR A 187 3.57 -18.46 -5.54
CA TYR A 187 3.62 -18.92 -4.17
C TYR A 187 4.12 -20.36 -4.19
N SER A 188 5.33 -20.60 -3.73
CA SER A 188 5.78 -21.97 -3.46
C SER A 188 4.90 -22.62 -2.38
N SER A 189 4.98 -23.93 -2.29
CA SER A 189 4.21 -24.73 -1.31
C SER A 189 4.53 -24.39 0.16
N ASP A 190 5.66 -23.75 0.44
CA ASP A 190 6.04 -23.23 1.77
C ASP A 190 5.59 -21.77 2.01
N GLY A 191 4.87 -21.18 1.05
CA GLY A 191 4.37 -19.82 1.14
C GLY A 191 5.40 -18.73 0.82
N THR A 192 6.60 -19.09 0.36
CA THR A 192 7.55 -18.10 -0.15
C THR A 192 7.07 -17.51 -1.48
N GLU A 193 7.18 -16.19 -1.58
CA GLU A 193 6.78 -15.45 -2.77
C GLU A 193 7.98 -15.31 -3.69
N SER A 194 7.91 -15.94 -4.87
CA SER A 194 8.73 -15.53 -6.00
C SER A 194 8.00 -14.39 -6.69
N MET A 195 8.35 -13.16 -6.39
CA MET A 195 8.12 -12.03 -7.30
C MET A 195 9.48 -11.78 -7.96
N PRO A 196 9.61 -11.72 -9.31
CA PRO A 196 10.83 -11.21 -9.91
C PRO A 196 11.04 -9.85 -9.29
N GLU A 197 12.15 -9.70 -8.57
CA GLU A 197 12.51 -8.43 -7.96
C GLU A 197 12.40 -7.39 -9.07
N LEU A 198 11.45 -6.46 -8.94
CA LEU A 198 11.35 -5.30 -9.84
C LEU A 198 12.56 -4.35 -9.66
N PHE A 199 13.63 -4.86 -9.03
CA PHE A 199 14.88 -4.21 -8.64
C PHE A 199 16.08 -5.06 -9.08
N PHE A 200 16.13 -5.38 -10.36
CA PHE A 200 17.40 -5.38 -11.08
C PHE A 200 17.30 -4.38 -12.23
#